data_AF-A0A0A9XQX3-F1
#
_entry.id   AF-A0A0A9XQX3-F1
#
_cell.length_a   1.000
_cell.length_b   1.000
_cell.length_c   1.000
_cell.angle_alpha   90.00
_cell.angle_beta   90.00
_cell.angle_gamma   90.00
#
_symmetry.space_group_name_H-M   'P 1'
#
loop_
_entity.id
_entity.type
_entity.pdbx_description
1 polymer ?
#
loop_
_entity_poly.entity_id
_entity_poly.type
_entity_poly.pdbx_seq_one_letter_code
_entity_poly.pdbx_strand_id
1 'polypeptide(L)'
;VLDSLKQHYFIDRDGGMFRHILNFMRNSRLLIPDTFTDLDLLLEEAKYFEIQPMIRQLEQMKRDKSRKGGGKNGPEGGSVDGRLPESAAYECVAVHVSPDLGERVLLSGERSLL
;
A
#
# COMPACT_ATOMS: atom_id res chain seq x y z
N VAL A 1 34.26 0.02 -6.70
CA VAL A 1 35.46 -0.75 -7.09
C VAL A 1 35.15 -1.43 -8.41
N LEU A 2 36.01 -1.34 -9.43
CA LEU A 2 35.84 -2.15 -10.65
C LEU A 2 36.37 -3.55 -10.39
N ASP A 3 35.58 -4.58 -10.70
CA ASP A 3 36.10 -5.94 -10.77
C ASP A 3 36.90 -6.06 -12.08
N SER A 4 38.22 -5.95 -11.97
CA SER A 4 39.15 -6.03 -13.09
C SER A 4 39.18 -7.39 -13.79
N LEU A 5 38.54 -8.42 -13.21
CA LEU A 5 38.43 -9.75 -13.82
C LEU A 5 37.15 -9.94 -14.65
N LYS A 6 36.12 -9.09 -14.49
CA LYS A 6 34.78 -9.34 -15.06
C LYS A 6 34.15 -8.20 -15.85
N GLN A 7 34.89 -7.14 -16.19
CA GLN A 7 34.45 -5.98 -17.00
C GLN A 7 33.06 -5.43 -16.64
N HIS A 8 32.72 -5.43 -15.35
CA HIS A 8 31.51 -4.78 -14.85
C HIS A 8 31.81 -3.99 -13.58
N TYR A 9 30.98 -2.97 -13.36
CA TYR A 9 31.01 -2.20 -12.13
C TYR A 9 30.41 -3.03 -11.00
N PHE A 10 31.11 -3.07 -9.86
CA PHE A 10 30.61 -3.68 -8.65
C PHE A 10 30.12 -2.62 -7.66
N ILE A 11 28.92 -2.85 -7.13
CA ILE A 11 28.28 -2.04 -6.09
C ILE A 11 28.04 -2.97 -4.90
N ASP A 12 28.64 -2.65 -3.76
CA ASP A 12 28.55 -3.44 -2.52
C ASP A 12 27.32 -3.04 -1.71
N ARG A 13 26.13 -3.24 -2.29
CA ARG A 13 24.82 -2.88 -1.71
C ARG A 13 23.78 -3.96 -1.98
N ASP A 14 22.59 -3.77 -1.42
CA ASP A 14 21.46 -4.67 -1.60
C ASP A 14 20.97 -4.67 -3.07
N GLY A 15 21.27 -5.75 -3.79
CA GLY A 15 20.86 -5.94 -5.17
C GLY A 15 19.35 -6.08 -5.37
N GLY A 16 18.61 -6.52 -4.35
CA GLY A 16 17.15 -6.62 -4.37
C GLY A 16 16.51 -5.23 -4.40
N MET A 17 16.92 -4.35 -3.48
CA MET A 17 16.46 -2.97 -3.45
C MET A 17 16.94 -2.15 -4.64
N PHE A 18 18.15 -2.45 -5.15
CA PHE A 18 18.72 -1.76 -6.30
C PHE A 18 17.82 -1.82 -7.55
N ARG A 19 16.98 -2.86 -7.70
CA ARG A 19 15.96 -2.92 -8.76
C ARG A 19 15.02 -1.71 -8.73
N HIS A 20 14.58 -1.31 -7.54
CA HIS A 20 13.67 -0.17 -7.36
C HIS A 20 14.39 1.15 -7.59
N ILE A 21 15.66 1.25 -7.16
CA ILE A 21 16.54 2.39 -7.47
C ILE A 21 16.64 2.58 -8.99
N LEU A 22 16.96 1.52 -9.75
CA LEU A 22 17.05 1.58 -11.21
C LEU A 22 15.72 1.96 -11.87
N ASN A 23 14.61 1.38 -11.42
CA ASN A 23 13.30 1.70 -11.96
C ASN A 23 12.92 3.17 -11.70
N PHE A 24 13.29 3.71 -10.53
CA PHE A 24 13.10 5.14 -10.27
C PHE A 24 13.94 5.99 -11.23
N MET A 25 15.21 5.67 -11.43
CA MET A 25 16.09 6.43 -12.34
C MET A 25 15.62 6.40 -13.79
N ARG A 26 15.05 5.27 -14.25
CA ARG A 26 14.52 5.12 -15.62
C ARG A 26 13.23 5.92 -15.84
N ASN A 27 12.35 5.93 -14.84
CA ASN A 27 10.96 6.37 -15.02
C ASN A 27 10.69 7.72 -14.34
N SER A 28 11.57 8.14 -13.44
CA SER A 28 11.39 9.26 -12.50
C SER A 28 10.12 9.15 -11.63
N ARG A 29 9.66 7.91 -11.39
CA ARG A 29 8.44 7.61 -10.61
C ARG A 29 8.71 6.46 -9.65
N LEU A 30 8.21 6.60 -8.43
CA LEU A 30 8.27 5.54 -7.42
C LEU A 30 7.16 4.50 -7.69
N LEU A 31 7.53 3.40 -8.33
CA LEU A 31 6.62 2.31 -8.70
C LEU A 31 6.82 1.11 -7.75
N ILE A 32 6.13 1.14 -6.62
CA ILE A 32 6.11 0.04 -5.64
C ILE A 32 4.66 -0.31 -5.27
N PRO A 33 4.35 -1.59 -4.98
CA PRO A 33 3.02 -1.98 -4.51
C PRO A 33 2.66 -1.31 -3.16
N ASP A 34 1.37 -1.09 -2.89
CA ASP A 34 0.92 -0.57 -1.59
C ASP A 34 1.27 -1.52 -0.44
N THR A 35 1.29 -2.83 -0.73
CA THR A 35 1.69 -3.91 0.18
C THR A 35 3.19 -4.03 0.39
N PHE A 36 4.01 -3.16 -0.21
CA PHE A 36 5.45 -3.19 -0.05
C PHE A 36 5.84 -2.97 1.43
N THR A 37 6.51 -3.97 2.00
CA THR A 37 6.88 -4.05 3.42
C THR A 37 8.22 -3.37 3.70
N ASP A 38 9.15 -3.41 2.75
CA ASP A 38 10.55 -3.04 2.96
C ASP A 38 10.83 -1.56 2.64
N LEU A 39 9.85 -0.70 2.95
CA LEU A 39 9.90 0.74 2.67
C LEU A 39 11.12 1.42 3.31
N ASP A 40 11.44 1.02 4.55
CA ASP A 40 12.57 1.58 5.30
C ASP A 40 13.91 1.14 4.70
N LEU A 41 14.01 -0.11 4.24
CA LEU A 41 15.21 -0.61 3.58
C LEU A 41 15.44 0.11 2.25
N LEU A 42 14.39 0.31 1.45
CA LEU A 42 14.48 1.06 0.20
C LEU A 42 14.84 2.53 0.42
N LEU A 43 14.36 3.13 1.51
CA LEU A 43 14.72 4.50 1.89
C LEU A 43 16.21 4.64 2.22
N GLU A 44 16.81 3.68 2.92
CA GLU A 44 18.24 3.69 3.21
C GLU A 44 19.09 3.54 1.94
N GLU A 45 18.67 2.70 0.97
CA GLU A 45 19.34 2.66 -0.33
C GLU A 45 19.18 3.97 -1.10
N ALA A 46 17.97 4.57 -1.12
CA ALA A 46 17.74 5.84 -1.81
C ALA A 46 18.60 6.99 -1.22
N LYS A 47 18.82 6.98 0.11
CA LYS A 47 19.76 7.89 0.78
C LYS A 47 21.21 7.59 0.40
N TYR A 48 21.62 6.33 0.38
CA TYR A 48 22.98 5.93 0.00
C TYR A 48 23.33 6.38 -1.42
N PHE A 49 22.41 6.25 -2.38
CA PHE A 49 22.59 6.73 -3.75
C PHE A 49 22.22 8.21 -3.95
N GLU A 50 21.89 8.93 -2.87
CA GLU A 50 21.58 10.37 -2.84
C GLU A 50 20.46 10.83 -3.79
N ILE A 51 19.45 9.98 -4.03
CA ILE A 51 18.37 10.27 -4.97
C ILE A 51 17.27 11.09 -4.30
N GLN A 52 17.51 12.40 -4.14
CA GLN A 52 16.63 13.33 -3.42
C GLN A 52 15.13 13.27 -3.83
N PRO A 53 14.77 13.20 -5.12
CA PRO A 53 13.36 13.08 -5.52
C PRO A 53 12.70 11.79 -5.00
N MET A 54 13.44 10.69 -4.94
CA MET A 54 12.95 9.40 -4.46
C MET A 54 12.81 9.40 -2.94
N ILE A 55 13.80 9.95 -2.22
CA ILE A 55 13.78 10.10 -0.75
C ILE A 55 12.51 10.85 -0.31
N ARG A 56 12.22 12.00 -0.92
CA ARG A 56 11.01 12.79 -0.60
C ARG A 56 9.71 12.02 -0.82
N GLN A 57 9.62 11.24 -1.90
CA GLN A 57 8.42 10.43 -2.19
C GLN A 57 8.26 9.30 -1.17
N LEU A 58 9.35 8.62 -0.78
CA LEU A 58 9.35 7.56 0.21
C LEU A 58 8.95 8.06 1.60
N GLU A 59 9.48 9.21 2.03
CA GLU A 59 9.12 9.83 3.32
C GLU A 59 7.64 10.22 3.37
N GLN A 60 7.12 10.77 2.26
CA GLN A 60 5.71 11.11 2.14
C GLN A 60 4.83 9.85 2.24
N MET A 61 5.16 8.78 1.52
CA MET A 61 4.44 7.50 1.60
C MET A 61 4.46 6.91 3.00
N LYS A 62 5.58 7.01 3.72
CA LYS A 62 5.70 6.53 5.11
C LYS A 62 4.77 7.30 6.04
N ARG A 63 4.71 8.63 5.90
CA ARG A 63 3.80 9.50 6.67
C ARG A 63 2.33 9.16 6.41
N ASP A 64 1.98 8.92 5.15
CA ASP A 64 0.61 8.60 4.76
C ASP A 64 0.16 7.23 5.29
N LYS A 65 1.07 6.24 5.36
CA LYS A 65 0.82 4.96 6.04
C LYS A 65 0.59 5.12 7.54
N SER A 66 1.35 5.98 8.23
CA SER A 66 1.14 6.24 9.66
C SER A 66 -0.22 6.90 9.94
N ARG A 67 -0.70 7.78 9.06
CA ARG A 67 -2.01 8.43 9.19
C ARG A 67 -3.17 7.43 9.04
N LYS A 68 -2.98 6.36 8.27
CA LYS A 68 -3.96 5.28 8.10
C LYS A 68 -3.94 4.23 9.23
N GLY A 69 -3.03 4.33 10.20
CA GLY A 69 -2.83 3.33 11.27
C GLY A 69 -3.04 3.82 12.71
N GLY A 70 -3.52 5.05 12.92
CA GLY A 70 -3.58 5.68 14.24
C GLY A 70 -4.90 5.46 14.99
N GLY A 71 -5.15 4.25 15.50
CA GLY A 71 -6.39 3.96 16.24
C GLY A 71 -6.37 2.71 17.12
N LYS A 72 -5.31 2.44 17.90
CA LYS A 72 -5.33 1.44 18.99
C LYS A 72 -4.39 1.84 20.14
N ASN A 73 -4.96 2.29 21.27
CA ASN A 73 -4.37 2.20 22.60
C ASN A 73 -5.51 1.98 23.61
N GLY A 74 -5.61 0.77 24.16
CA GLY A 74 -6.53 0.40 25.24
C GLY A 74 -6.40 -1.11 25.54
N PRO A 75 -6.22 -1.54 26.80
CA PRO A 75 -5.92 -2.93 27.13
C PRO A 75 -7.19 -3.80 27.16
N GLU A 76 -7.01 -5.01 26.64
CA GLU A 76 -7.68 -6.29 26.96
C GLU A 76 -9.14 -6.27 27.43
N GLY A 77 -10.05 -6.58 26.51
CA GLY A 77 -11.41 -7.04 26.79
C GLY A 77 -11.98 -7.72 25.55
N GLY A 78 -12.18 -9.04 25.61
CA GLY A 78 -12.58 -9.87 24.48
C GLY A 78 -13.91 -9.45 23.85
N SER A 79 -13.92 -9.33 22.53
CA SER A 79 -15.10 -9.37 21.66
C SER A 79 -14.60 -9.65 20.25
N VAL A 80 -15.22 -10.61 19.57
CA VAL A 80 -14.88 -11.05 18.22
C VAL A 80 -15.32 -9.97 17.24
N ASP A 81 -14.49 -8.94 17.06
CA ASP A 81 -14.82 -7.78 16.24
C ASP A 81 -14.44 -8.08 14.77
N GLY A 82 -15.46 -8.24 13.92
CA GLY A 82 -15.35 -8.38 12.47
C GLY A 82 -14.88 -7.07 11.81
N ARG A 83 -13.73 -6.57 12.25
CA ARG A 83 -13.20 -5.26 11.88
C ARG A 83 -12.63 -5.33 10.47
N LEU A 84 -13.48 -5.05 9.49
CA LEU A 84 -13.11 -4.81 8.09
C LEU A 84 -12.05 -3.69 8.02
N PRO A 85 -11.09 -3.77 7.08
CA PRO A 85 -9.99 -2.81 6.97
C PRO A 85 -10.52 -1.39 6.72
N GLU A 86 -9.99 -0.43 7.48
CA GLU A 86 -10.41 0.98 7.66
C GLU A 86 -10.25 1.88 6.41
N SER A 87 -10.25 1.32 5.20
CA SER A 87 -10.18 2.09 3.94
C SER A 87 -10.99 1.47 2.80
N ALA A 88 -11.72 0.39 3.03
CA ALA A 88 -12.65 -0.07 2.02
C ALA A 88 -13.97 0.67 2.22
N ALA A 89 -14.16 1.72 1.41
CA ALA A 89 -15.48 2.27 1.20
C ALA A 89 -16.31 1.18 0.53
N TYR A 90 -17.27 0.62 1.26
CA TYR A 90 -18.20 -0.36 0.72
C TYR A 90 -19.55 0.33 0.50
N GLU A 91 -20.10 0.07 -0.68
CA GLU A 91 -21.43 0.47 -1.06
C GLU A 91 -22.35 -0.74 -0.84
N CYS A 92 -23.38 -0.58 0.00
CA CYS A 92 -24.22 -1.67 0.46
C CYS A 92 -25.67 -1.46 0.02
N VAL A 93 -26.30 -2.52 -0.50
CA VAL A 93 -27.73 -2.56 -0.81
C VAL A 93 -28.33 -3.82 -0.18
N ALA A 94 -29.46 -3.68 0.49
CA ALA A 94 -30.26 -4.78 1.00
C ALA A 94 -31.33 -5.18 -0.03
N VAL A 95 -31.42 -6.48 -0.33
CA VAL A 95 -32.40 -7.07 -1.25
C VAL A 95 -33.35 -7.94 -0.46
N HIS A 96 -34.65 -7.71 -0.60
CA HIS A 96 -35.70 -8.54 -0.02
C HIS A 96 -36.60 -9.10 -1.11
N VAL A 97 -36.86 -10.40 -1.10
CA VAL A 97 -37.73 -11.06 -2.09
C VAL A 97 -38.89 -11.76 -1.39
N SER A 98 -40.11 -11.46 -1.82
CA SER A 98 -41.34 -12.04 -1.31
C SER A 98 -42.04 -12.88 -2.39
N PRO A 99 -42.34 -14.17 -2.14
CA PRO A 99 -42.87 -15.10 -3.14
C PRO A 99 -44.41 -15.17 -3.24
N ASP A 100 -45.14 -14.41 -2.43
CA ASP A 100 -46.54 -14.68 -2.08
C ASP A 100 -47.61 -14.12 -3.05
N LEU A 101 -47.27 -13.24 -4.00
CA LEU A 101 -48.23 -12.66 -4.96
C LEU A 101 -47.59 -12.29 -6.32
N GLY A 102 -46.75 -13.18 -6.85
CA GLY A 102 -45.77 -12.86 -7.88
C GLY A 102 -44.44 -12.42 -7.23
N GLU A 103 -43.33 -12.54 -7.94
CA GLU A 103 -42.01 -12.25 -7.40
C GLU A 103 -41.88 -10.73 -7.12
N ARG A 104 -41.98 -10.33 -5.84
CA ARG A 104 -41.79 -8.94 -5.43
C ARG A 104 -40.37 -8.77 -4.88
N VAL A 105 -39.59 -7.86 -5.47
CA VAL A 105 -38.24 -7.51 -5.02
C VAL A 105 -38.25 -6.10 -4.44
N LEU A 106 -37.70 -5.95 -3.23
CA LEU A 106 -37.48 -4.67 -2.56
C LEU A 106 -35.98 -4.41 -2.45
N LEU A 107 -35.53 -3.24 -2.90
CA LEU A 107 -34.15 -2.79 -2.78
C LEU A 107 -34.09 -1.61 -1.81
N SER A 108 -33.16 -1.66 -0.85
CA SER A 108 -32.91 -0.59 0.11
C SER A 108 -31.42 -0.26 0.14
N GLY A 109 -31.07 1.00 -0.09
CA GLY A 109 -29.70 1.48 -0.25
C GLY A 109 -29.66 2.98 -0.54
N GLU A 110 -28.47 3.56 -0.66
CA GLU A 110 -28.32 4.95 -1.09
C GLU A 110 -28.87 5.12 -2.52
N ARG A 111 -29.59 6.21 -2.78
CA ARG A 111 -30.22 6.45 -4.09
C ARG A 111 -29.22 6.53 -5.26
N SER A 112 -27.97 6.91 -5.00
CA SER A 112 -26.91 6.89 -6.00
C SER A 112 -26.49 5.46 -6.40
N LEU A 113 -26.80 4.46 -5.56
CA LEU A 113 -26.47 3.05 -5.72
C LEU A 113 -27.64 2.18 -6.21
N LEU A 114 -28.85 2.75 -6.26
CA LEU A 114 -30.10 2.10 -6.65
C LEU A 114 -30.56 2.57 -8.03
#